data_AF-A0A3N5X8R5-F1
#
_entry.id   AF-A0A3N5X8R5-F1
#
_cell.length_a   1.000
_cell.length_b   1.000
_cell.length_c   1.000
_cell.angle_alpha   90.00
_cell.angle_beta   90.00
_cell.angle_gamma   90.00
#
_symmetry.space_group_name_H-M   'P 1'
#
loop_
_entity.id
_entity.type
_entity.pdbx_description
1 polymer ?
#
loop_
_entity_poly.entity_id
_entity_poly.type
_entity_poly.pdbx_seq_one_letter_code
_entity_poly.pdbx_strand_id
1 'polypeptide(L)'
;MPVFPVRTLTRTETYAEKLRAALTRRDPAVRDFFDLDYAVERLGLELNDLGLLECLRAKLRVPGNPAIDITEDRFRKLEVQLESRLRPVLREQDYQMFDLNRAFALAVQLATAVSEIKG
;
A
#
# COMPACT_ATOMS: atom_id res chain seq x y z
N MET A 1 -3.53 -22.20 25.54
CA MET A 1 -2.28 -22.25 24.74
C MET A 1 -1.20 -21.47 25.48
N PRO A 2 0.06 -21.91 25.49
CA PRO A 2 1.15 -21.15 26.09
C PRO A 2 1.47 -19.90 25.24
N VAL A 3 1.78 -18.80 25.90
CA VAL A 3 2.22 -17.54 25.26
C VAL A 3 3.73 -17.60 25.05
N PHE A 4 4.21 -17.25 23.86
CA PHE A 4 5.63 -17.15 23.54
C PHE A 4 5.94 -15.82 22.85
N PRO A 5 7.07 -15.16 23.19
CA PRO A 5 7.45 -13.90 22.58
C PRO A 5 7.91 -14.11 21.12
N VAL A 6 7.42 -13.27 20.22
CA VAL A 6 7.81 -13.25 18.79
C VAL A 6 8.33 -11.86 18.44
N ARG A 7 9.46 -11.80 17.73
CA ARG A 7 9.95 -10.54 17.16
C ARG A 7 9.19 -10.24 15.88
N THR A 8 8.55 -9.08 15.83
CA THR A 8 7.81 -8.61 14.66
C THR A 8 8.38 -7.29 14.19
N LEU A 9 8.06 -6.92 12.94
CA LEU A 9 8.30 -5.58 12.45
C LEU A 9 7.53 -4.57 13.30
N THR A 10 8.02 -3.34 13.32
CA THR A 10 7.26 -2.21 13.86
C THR A 10 6.05 -1.94 12.96
N ARG A 11 5.04 -1.24 13.51
CA ARG A 11 3.86 -0.83 12.73
C ARG A 11 4.26 0.05 11.54
N THR A 12 5.14 1.02 11.75
CA THR A 12 5.66 1.92 10.70
C THR A 12 6.38 1.15 9.60
N GLU A 13 7.29 0.23 9.96
CA GLU A 13 8.01 -0.58 8.98
C GLU A 13 7.08 -1.51 8.20
N THR A 14 6.08 -2.08 8.87
CA THR A 14 5.07 -2.93 8.23
C THR A 14 4.30 -2.15 7.15
N TYR A 15 3.83 -0.94 7.47
CA TYR A 15 3.13 -0.12 6.50
C TYR A 15 4.06 0.34 5.38
N ALA A 16 5.27 0.82 5.70
CA ALA A 16 6.25 1.22 4.69
C ALA A 16 6.52 0.10 3.68
N GLU A 17 6.62 -1.16 4.11
CA GLU A 17 6.82 -2.30 3.20
C GLU A 17 5.58 -2.60 2.33
N LYS A 18 4.37 -2.51 2.91
CA LYS A 18 3.12 -2.63 2.13
C LYS A 18 2.99 -1.52 1.08
N LEU A 19 3.26 -0.28 1.46
CA LEU A 19 3.22 0.87 0.56
C LEU A 19 4.28 0.77 -0.54
N ARG A 20 5.52 0.35 -0.21
CA ARG A 20 6.55 0.05 -1.21
C ARG A 20 6.05 -0.96 -2.22
N ALA A 21 5.44 -2.06 -1.77
CA ALA A 21 4.89 -3.09 -2.64
C ALA A 21 3.80 -2.55 -3.57
N ALA A 22 2.83 -1.79 -3.04
CA ALA A 22 1.78 -1.14 -3.83
C ALA A 22 2.36 -0.21 -4.91
N LEU A 23 3.45 0.50 -4.60
CA LEU A 23 4.08 1.46 -5.50
C LEU A 23 5.03 0.85 -6.54
N THR A 24 5.70 -0.27 -6.25
CA THR A 24 6.81 -0.74 -7.11
C THR A 24 6.69 -2.16 -7.64
N ARG A 25 5.72 -2.98 -7.23
CA ARG A 25 5.59 -4.36 -7.76
C ARG A 25 5.46 -4.38 -9.29
N ARG A 26 6.17 -5.29 -9.97
CA ARG A 26 6.07 -5.43 -11.44
C ARG A 26 4.68 -5.88 -11.89
N ASP A 27 4.12 -6.87 -11.20
CA ASP A 27 2.71 -7.26 -11.33
C ASP A 27 1.94 -6.66 -10.15
N PRO A 28 1.14 -5.60 -10.35
CA PRO A 28 0.45 -4.92 -9.27
C PRO A 28 -0.59 -5.87 -8.65
N ALA A 29 -0.76 -5.83 -7.33
CA ALA A 29 -1.74 -6.64 -6.63
C ALA A 29 -2.79 -5.76 -5.96
N VAL A 30 -4.06 -5.95 -6.33
CA VAL A 30 -5.17 -5.14 -5.79
C VAL A 30 -5.33 -5.23 -4.27
N ARG A 31 -4.85 -6.32 -3.65
CA ARG A 31 -4.84 -6.48 -2.19
C ARG A 31 -3.95 -5.45 -1.48
N ASP A 32 -2.84 -5.04 -2.09
CA ASP A 32 -1.98 -4.02 -1.48
C ASP A 32 -2.69 -2.65 -1.46
N PHE A 33 -3.53 -2.38 -2.47
CA PHE A 33 -4.36 -1.18 -2.54
C PHE A 33 -5.55 -1.25 -1.58
N PHE A 34 -6.16 -2.43 -1.40
CA PHE A 34 -7.13 -2.66 -0.33
C PHE A 34 -6.53 -2.40 1.05
N ASP A 35 -5.34 -2.95 1.33
CA ASP A 35 -4.64 -2.72 2.59
C ASP A 35 -4.34 -1.24 2.84
N LEU A 36 -3.94 -0.49 1.80
CA LEU A 36 -3.71 0.95 1.87
C LEU A 36 -5.00 1.71 2.22
N ASP A 37 -6.07 1.49 1.45
CA ASP A 37 -7.35 2.15 1.67
C ASP A 37 -7.91 1.84 3.06
N TYR A 38 -7.88 0.57 3.46
CA TYR A 38 -8.32 0.14 4.78
C TYR A 38 -7.46 0.75 5.90
N ALA A 39 -6.14 0.83 5.73
CA ALA A 39 -5.26 1.41 6.73
C ALA A 39 -5.57 2.90 6.96
N VAL A 40 -5.85 3.65 5.89
CA VAL A 40 -6.21 5.07 5.98
C VAL A 40 -7.62 5.23 6.56
N GLU A 41 -8.62 4.59 5.95
CA GLU A 41 -10.03 4.80 6.28
C GLU A 41 -10.45 4.18 7.63
N ARG A 42 -9.79 3.10 8.08
CA ARG A 42 -10.21 2.35 9.27
C ARG A 42 -9.18 2.32 10.39
N LEU A 43 -7.89 2.35 10.06
CA LEU A 43 -6.81 2.20 11.06
C LEU A 43 -6.11 3.53 11.39
N GLY A 44 -6.58 4.64 10.81
CA GLY A 44 -6.06 5.99 11.04
C GLY A 44 -4.60 6.13 10.62
N LEU A 45 -4.19 5.48 9.52
CA LEU A 45 -2.84 5.67 8.98
C LEU A 45 -2.73 7.09 8.39
N GLU A 46 -1.86 7.90 8.99
CA GLU A 46 -1.56 9.24 8.50
C GLU A 46 -0.47 9.19 7.43
N LEU A 47 -0.84 9.39 6.16
CA LEU A 47 0.11 9.34 5.03
C LEU A 47 1.13 10.50 5.03
N ASN A 48 0.88 11.53 5.83
CA ASN A 48 1.77 12.68 6.00
C ASN A 48 2.70 12.52 7.21
N ASP A 49 2.64 11.40 7.94
CA ASP A 49 3.57 11.12 9.03
C ASP A 49 5.01 11.06 8.50
N LEU A 50 5.88 11.91 9.04
CA LEU A 50 7.26 12.02 8.57
C LEU A 50 8.03 10.72 8.78
N GLY A 51 7.81 10.03 9.90
CA GLY A 51 8.49 8.76 10.18
C GLY A 51 8.12 7.65 9.19
N LEU A 52 6.84 7.58 8.79
CA LEU A 52 6.37 6.69 7.74
C LEU A 52 6.98 7.04 6.38
N LEU A 53 6.96 8.32 5.99
CA LEU A 53 7.50 8.76 4.70
C LEU A 53 9.01 8.52 4.60
N GLU A 54 9.77 8.81 5.65
CA GLU A 54 11.21 8.50 5.72
C GLU A 54 11.48 7.00 5.61
N CYS A 55 10.72 6.19 6.35
CA CYS A 55 10.83 4.73 6.29
C CYS A 55 10.53 4.20 4.88
N LEU A 56 9.43 4.66 4.27
CA LEU A 56 9.05 4.30 2.91
C LEU A 56 10.14 4.67 1.90
N ARG A 57 10.72 5.87 2.01
CA ARG A 57 11.84 6.30 1.14
C ARG A 57 13.05 5.39 1.30
N ALA A 58 13.40 5.01 2.52
CA ALA A 58 14.47 4.06 2.77
C ALA A 58 14.17 2.70 2.11
N LYS A 59 12.94 2.20 2.23
CA LYS A 59 12.48 0.96 1.59
C LYS A 59 12.51 1.02 0.06
N LEU A 60 12.17 2.17 -0.55
CA LEU A 60 12.21 2.40 -2.00
C LEU A 60 13.64 2.46 -2.54
N ARG A 61 14.59 3.01 -1.78
CA ARG A 61 16.02 3.11 -2.16
C ARG A 61 16.77 1.76 -2.16
N VAL A 62 16.18 0.70 -1.59
CA VAL A 62 16.77 -0.63 -1.62
C VAL A 62 16.97 -1.07 -3.08
N PRO A 63 18.19 -1.48 -3.48
CA PRO A 63 18.45 -1.94 -4.85
C PRO A 63 17.54 -3.08 -5.27
N GLY A 64 17.10 -3.07 -6.53
CA GLY A 64 16.25 -4.11 -7.10
C GLY A 64 14.75 -3.79 -7.11
N ASN A 65 14.32 -2.71 -6.44
CA ASN A 65 12.97 -2.18 -6.64
C ASN A 65 12.81 -1.65 -8.07
N PRO A 66 11.72 -2.01 -8.78
CA PRO A 66 11.30 -1.28 -9.96
C PRO A 66 11.00 0.19 -9.63
N ALA A 67 10.93 1.03 -10.66
CA ALA A 67 10.45 2.40 -10.48
C ALA A 67 9.02 2.41 -9.91
N ILE A 68 8.68 3.49 -9.19
CA ILE A 68 7.29 3.75 -8.81
C ILE A 68 6.47 3.81 -10.10
N ASP A 69 5.35 3.12 -10.10
CA ASP A 69 4.41 3.12 -11.21
C ASP A 69 3.01 3.47 -10.69
N ILE A 70 2.52 4.60 -11.18
CA ILE A 70 1.20 5.17 -10.91
C ILE A 70 0.48 5.47 -12.22
N THR A 71 0.80 4.68 -13.26
CA THR A 71 0.22 4.85 -14.60
C THR A 71 -1.21 4.34 -14.68
N GLU A 72 -1.95 4.82 -15.67
CA GLU A 72 -3.29 4.32 -15.99
C GLU A 72 -3.29 2.83 -16.37
N ASP A 73 -2.21 2.34 -17.01
CA ASP A 73 -2.10 0.91 -17.34
C ASP A 73 -2.08 0.05 -16.07
N ARG A 74 -1.36 0.49 -15.04
CA ARG A 74 -1.40 -0.16 -13.73
C ARG A 74 -2.79 -0.11 -13.12
N PHE A 75 -3.48 1.03 -13.19
CA PHE A 75 -4.85 1.15 -12.70
C PHE A 75 -5.77 0.10 -13.35
N ARG A 76 -5.75 -0.01 -14.69
CA ARG A 76 -6.55 -1.01 -15.42
C ARG A 76 -6.21 -2.44 -15.02
N LYS A 77 -4.93 -2.75 -14.78
CA LYS A 77 -4.51 -4.06 -14.27
C LYS A 77 -5.03 -4.36 -12.87
N LEU A 78 -5.22 -3.34 -12.02
CA LEU A 78 -5.81 -3.50 -10.69
C LEU A 78 -7.33 -3.70 -10.77
N GLU A 79 -8.00 -2.96 -11.66
CA GLU A 79 -9.45 -3.02 -11.86
C GLU A 79 -9.91 -4.43 -12.24
N VAL A 80 -9.23 -5.08 -13.20
CA VAL A 80 -9.55 -6.47 -13.60
C VAL A 80 -9.35 -7.50 -12.47
N GLN A 81 -8.62 -7.14 -11.41
CA GLN A 81 -8.37 -8.01 -10.27
C GLN A 81 -9.45 -7.91 -9.17
N LEU A 82 -10.36 -6.94 -9.23
CA LEU A 82 -11.38 -6.72 -8.20
C LEU A 82 -12.24 -7.99 -8.00
N GLU A 83 -12.89 -8.46 -9.05
CA GLU A 83 -13.74 -9.64 -8.98
C GLU A 83 -12.94 -10.95 -8.90
N SER A 84 -11.78 -11.01 -9.56
CA SER A 84 -11.03 -12.26 -9.72
C SER A 84 -10.07 -12.59 -8.57
N ARG A 85 -9.51 -11.58 -7.89
CA ARG A 85 -8.47 -11.76 -6.85
C ARG A 85 -8.80 -11.13 -5.51
N LEU A 86 -9.67 -10.11 -5.47
CA LEU A 86 -10.04 -9.41 -4.24
C LEU A 86 -11.34 -9.94 -3.63
N ARG A 87 -12.45 -9.90 -4.38
CA ARG A 87 -13.77 -10.32 -3.91
C ARG A 87 -13.79 -11.71 -3.24
N PRO A 88 -13.13 -12.75 -3.76
CA PRO A 88 -13.20 -14.10 -3.18
C PRO A 88 -12.54 -14.22 -1.79
N VAL A 89 -11.72 -13.24 -1.38
CA VAL A 89 -10.96 -13.29 -0.12
C VAL A 89 -11.44 -12.27 0.91
N LEU A 90 -12.38 -11.40 0.55
CA LEU A 90 -12.94 -10.40 1.45
C LEU A 90 -14.34 -10.80 1.92
N ARG A 91 -14.72 -10.27 3.09
CA ARG A 91 -16.12 -10.26 3.49
C ARG A 91 -16.87 -9.27 2.61
N GLU A 92 -18.14 -9.53 2.35
CA GLU A 92 -18.97 -8.69 1.47
C GLU A 92 -18.96 -7.21 1.91
N GLN A 93 -19.06 -6.96 3.22
CA GLN A 93 -19.00 -5.61 3.76
C GLN A 93 -17.66 -4.91 3.47
N ASP A 94 -16.53 -5.60 3.66
CA ASP A 94 -15.21 -5.04 3.40
C ASP A 94 -15.01 -4.76 1.90
N TYR A 95 -15.53 -5.64 1.04
CA TYR A 95 -15.49 -5.46 -0.41
C TYR A 95 -16.30 -4.24 -0.87
N GLN A 96 -17.52 -4.09 -0.36
CA GLN A 96 -18.40 -2.96 -0.72
C GLN A 96 -17.86 -1.59 -0.28
N MET A 97 -17.02 -1.58 0.76
CA MET A 97 -16.41 -0.35 1.27
C MET A 97 -15.14 0.06 0.53
N PHE A 98 -14.49 -0.91 -0.12
CA PHE A 98 -13.26 -0.66 -0.85
C PHE A 98 -13.54 0.16 -2.10
N ASP A 99 -12.79 1.25 -2.27
CA ASP A 99 -12.83 2.09 -3.46
C ASP A 99 -11.45 2.13 -4.10
N LEU A 100 -11.31 1.50 -5.27
CA LEU A 100 -10.05 1.44 -6.00
C LEU A 100 -9.59 2.83 -6.46
N ASN A 101 -10.51 3.73 -6.83
CA ASN A 101 -10.14 5.09 -7.26
C ASN A 101 -9.54 5.86 -6.09
N ARG A 102 -10.18 5.79 -4.91
CA ARG A 102 -9.64 6.40 -3.69
C ARG A 102 -8.28 5.80 -3.32
N ALA A 103 -8.18 4.47 -3.30
CA ALA A 103 -6.93 3.76 -3.00
C ALA A 103 -5.78 4.16 -3.94
N PHE A 104 -6.07 4.29 -5.24
CA PHE A 104 -5.08 4.68 -6.23
C PHE A 104 -4.69 6.16 -6.08
N ALA A 105 -5.64 7.04 -5.77
CA ALA A 105 -5.34 8.44 -5.48
C ALA A 105 -4.43 8.59 -4.24
N LEU A 106 -4.65 7.80 -3.20
CA LEU A 106 -3.76 7.74 -2.04
C LEU A 106 -2.35 7.27 -2.42
N ALA A 107 -2.21 6.30 -3.32
CA ALA A 107 -0.92 5.86 -3.82
C ALA A 107 -0.21 6.96 -4.64
N VAL A 108 -0.95 7.72 -5.45
CA VAL A 108 -0.42 8.90 -6.16
C VAL A 108 0.07 9.96 -5.17
N GLN A 109 -0.72 10.27 -4.14
CA GLN A 109 -0.32 11.21 -3.08
C GLN A 109 1.00 10.78 -2.41
N LEU A 110 1.13 9.50 -2.06
CA LEU A 110 2.35 8.95 -1.48
C LEU A 110 3.54 9.08 -2.43
N ALA A 111 3.36 8.72 -3.70
CA ALA A 111 4.40 8.83 -4.73
C ALA A 111 4.93 10.26 -4.86
N THR A 112 4.03 11.26 -4.82
CA THR A 112 4.40 12.67 -4.82
C THR A 112 5.16 13.05 -3.55
N ALA A 113 4.62 12.71 -2.37
CA ALA A 113 5.23 13.06 -1.09
C ALA A 113 6.67 12.52 -0.94
N VAL A 114 6.92 11.27 -1.35
CA VAL A 114 8.27 10.68 -1.25
C VAL A 114 9.26 11.24 -2.29
N SER A 115 8.75 11.87 -3.35
CA SER A 115 9.54 12.53 -4.38
C SER A 115 9.88 13.99 -4.01
N GLU A 116 9.01 14.67 -3.26
CA GLU A 116 9.16 16.09 -2.89
C GLU A 116 10.05 16.34 -1.68
N ILE A 117 10.17 15.39 -0.75
CA ILE A 117 11.06 15.55 0.41
C ILE A 117 12.51 15.58 -0.12
N LYS A 118 13.09 16.77 -0.33
CA LYS A 118 14.52 16.89 -0.60
C LYS A 118 15.27 16.35 0.62
N GLY A 119 16.14 15.37 0.38
CA GLY A 119 17.10 14.91 1.38
C GLY A 119 18.18 15.96 1.58
#